data_AF-S0GTX0-F1
#
_entry.id   AF-S0GTX0-F1
#
_cell.length_a   1.000
_cell.length_b   1.000
_cell.length_c   1.000
_cell.angle_alpha   90.00
_cell.angle_beta   90.00
_cell.angle_gamma   90.00
#
_symmetry.space_group_name_H-M   'P 1'
#
loop_
_entity.id
_entity.type
_entity.pdbx_description
1 polymer ?
#
loop_
_entity_poly.entity_id
_entity_poly.type
_entity_poly.pdbx_seq_one_letter_code
_entity_poly.pdbx_strand_id
1 'polypeptide(L)'
;MSVKYRLVERNNMGKDKEETPKKLYAQPVYSDLVGFEELLGEISEAGIPSNQVKGVMDRMNYLIKKHLAAGRRVQFGEFGNFRYGVGSTGAAEKEEFQTNMIKIPRIIFSPGATLRKARKDANFERKEEIVTKNDSGGNGGGDRPEIE
;
A
#
# COMPACT_ATOMS: atom_id res chain seq x y z
N MET A 1 2.67 -18.81 -8.89
CA MET A 1 1.47 -18.24 -8.23
C MET A 1 1.02 -17.01 -9.01
N SER A 2 -0.27 -16.90 -9.32
CA SER A 2 -0.88 -15.75 -10.02
C SER A 2 -1.63 -14.87 -9.02
N VAL A 3 -1.53 -13.55 -9.17
CA VAL A 3 -2.40 -12.59 -8.48
C VAL A 3 -3.72 -12.54 -9.23
N LYS A 4 -4.79 -12.96 -8.57
CA LYS A 4 -6.13 -12.87 -9.13
C LYS A 4 -6.59 -11.41 -9.18
N TYR A 5 -7.26 -11.01 -10.26
CA TYR A 5 -7.85 -9.68 -10.38
C TYR A 5 -9.26 -9.71 -10.97
N ARG A 6 -10.05 -8.69 -10.66
CA ARG A 6 -11.34 -8.40 -11.30
C ARG A 6 -11.28 -7.05 -12.00
N LEU A 7 -12.18 -6.80 -12.95
CA LEU A 7 -12.30 -5.49 -13.59
C LEU A 7 -13.32 -4.65 -12.83
N VAL A 8 -12.98 -3.39 -12.55
CA VAL A 8 -13.90 -2.43 -11.96
C VAL A 8 -13.95 -1.18 -12.82
N GLU A 9 -15.15 -0.69 -13.09
CA GLU A 9 -15.33 0.57 -13.80
C GLU A 9 -15.05 1.74 -12.84
N ARG A 10 -14.16 2.66 -13.25
CA ARG A 10 -13.87 3.89 -12.51
C ARG A 10 -13.74 5.08 -13.45
N ASN A 11 -13.85 6.28 -12.89
CA ASN A 11 -13.62 7.51 -13.62
C ASN A 11 -12.19 7.56 -14.16
N ASN A 12 -12.07 7.94 -15.43
CA ASN A 12 -10.78 8.17 -16.05
C ASN A 12 -10.14 9.44 -15.48
N MET A 13 -8.87 9.35 -15.11
CA MET A 13 -8.06 10.50 -14.65
C MET A 13 -6.91 10.83 -15.63
N GLY A 14 -6.90 10.18 -16.79
CA GLY A 14 -5.94 10.41 -17.85
C GLY A 14 -6.22 11.68 -18.66
N LYS A 15 -5.35 11.96 -19.63
CA LYS A 15 -5.50 13.09 -20.55
C LYS A 15 -6.75 12.99 -21.42
N ASP A 16 -7.25 11.78 -21.64
CA ASP A 16 -8.43 11.45 -22.44
C ASP A 16 -9.70 11.35 -21.58
N LYS A 17 -9.71 11.97 -20.41
CA LYS A 17 -10.86 11.96 -19.50
C LYS A 17 -12.13 12.55 -20.12
N GLU A 18 -11.99 13.53 -21.00
CA GLU A 18 -13.13 14.19 -21.66
C GLU A 18 -13.79 13.29 -22.71
N GLU A 19 -12.99 12.54 -23.47
CA GLU A 19 -13.49 11.62 -24.50
C GLU A 19 -13.98 10.30 -23.88
N THR A 20 -13.23 9.77 -22.91
CA THR A 20 -13.54 8.51 -22.24
C THR A 20 -13.67 8.74 -20.73
N PRO A 21 -14.87 9.10 -20.24
CA PRO A 21 -15.05 9.48 -18.84
C PRO A 21 -14.90 8.32 -17.85
N LYS A 22 -15.14 7.07 -18.29
CA LYS A 22 -15.02 5.86 -17.47
C LYS A 22 -14.20 4.77 -18.18
N LYS A 23 -13.39 4.05 -17.41
CA LYS A 23 -12.56 2.94 -17.88
C LYS A 23 -12.58 1.78 -16.90
N LEU A 24 -12.30 0.58 -17.42
CA LEU A 24 -12.11 -0.61 -16.60
C LEU A 24 -10.67 -0.65 -16.07
N TYR A 25 -10.55 -0.84 -14.76
CA TYR A 25 -9.27 -0.98 -14.06
C TYR A 25 -9.20 -2.34 -13.39
N ALA A 26 -8.01 -2.96 -13.40
CA ALA A 26 -7.78 -4.18 -12.66
C ALA A 26 -7.72 -3.87 -11.15
N GLN A 27 -8.53 -4.58 -10.36
CA GLN A 27 -8.47 -4.58 -8.91
C GLN A 27 -8.02 -5.96 -8.43
N PRO A 28 -6.97 -6.06 -7.60
CA PRO A 28 -6.53 -7.34 -7.06
C PRO A 28 -7.62 -7.95 -6.18
N VAL A 29 -7.75 -9.27 -6.26
CA VAL A 29 -8.58 -10.08 -5.38
C VAL A 29 -7.64 -10.88 -4.50
N TYR A 30 -7.57 -10.51 -3.23
CA TYR A 30 -6.79 -11.24 -2.23
C TYR A 30 -7.54 -12.50 -1.80
N SER A 31 -6.79 -13.55 -1.44
CA SER A 31 -7.34 -14.72 -0.77
C SER A 31 -7.52 -14.40 0.70
N ASP A 32 -6.55 -14.78 1.53
CA ASP A 32 -6.61 -14.69 2.98
C ASP A 32 -5.54 -13.72 3.50
N LEU A 33 -5.85 -13.11 4.63
CA LEU A 33 -4.90 -12.29 5.37
C LEU A 33 -4.08 -13.21 6.29
N VAL A 34 -2.79 -13.35 5.99
CA VAL A 34 -1.85 -14.04 6.89
C VAL A 34 -1.61 -13.15 8.11
N GLY A 35 -2.05 -13.63 9.27
CA GLY A 35 -1.98 -12.88 10.53
C GLY A 35 -0.59 -12.94 11.18
N PHE A 36 -0.33 -12.04 12.13
CA PHE A 36 0.97 -12.05 12.83
C PHE A 36 1.19 -13.32 13.67
N GLU A 37 0.15 -13.83 14.34
CA GLU A 37 0.27 -15.07 15.13
C GLU A 37 0.50 -16.31 14.25
N GLU A 38 -0.03 -16.33 13.01
CA GLU A 38 0.24 -17.39 12.03
C GLU A 38 1.71 -17.37 11.59
N LEU A 39 2.24 -16.18 11.24
CA LEU A 39 3.67 -16.00 10.94
C LEU A 39 4.56 -16.42 12.11
N LEU A 40 4.16 -16.13 13.34
CA LEU A 40 4.90 -16.56 14.53
C LEU A 40 4.89 -18.07 14.71
N GLY A 41 3.79 -18.74 14.35
CA GLY A 41 3.71 -20.19 14.26
C GLY A 41 4.75 -20.75 13.29
N GLU A 42 4.74 -20.29 12.03
CA GLU A 42 5.69 -20.72 10.99
C GLU A 42 7.16 -20.45 11.38
N ILE A 43 7.44 -19.31 12.01
CA ILE A 43 8.79 -18.98 12.49
C ILE A 43 9.20 -19.87 13.67
N SER A 44 8.24 -20.22 14.54
CA SER A 44 8.50 -21.11 15.68
C SER A 44 8.79 -22.55 15.23
N GLU A 45 8.18 -23.01 14.13
CA GLU A 45 8.52 -24.29 13.49
C GLU A 45 9.99 -24.34 13.03
N ALA A 46 10.56 -23.18 12.66
CA ALA A 46 11.99 -23.04 12.36
C ALA A 46 12.89 -22.96 13.61
N GLY A 47 12.32 -23.13 14.81
CA GLY A 47 13.05 -23.14 16.08
C GLY A 47 13.31 -21.77 16.70
N ILE A 48 12.73 -20.69 16.15
CA ILE A 48 12.89 -19.33 16.69
C ILE A 48 11.73 -19.03 17.65
N PRO A 49 11.98 -18.77 18.94
CA PRO A 49 10.92 -18.50 19.89
C PRO A 49 10.14 -17.22 19.54
N SER A 50 8.81 -17.33 19.55
CA SER A 50 7.89 -16.22 19.22
C SER A 50 8.15 -14.93 20.02
N ASN A 51 8.52 -15.05 21.30
CA ASN A 51 8.81 -13.89 22.16
C ASN A 51 10.04 -13.08 21.68
N GLN A 52 11.04 -13.74 21.10
CA GLN A 52 12.21 -13.08 20.53
C GLN A 52 11.82 -12.28 19.28
N VAL A 53 10.98 -12.87 18.42
CA VAL A 53 10.47 -12.18 17.22
C VAL A 53 9.67 -10.95 17.61
N LYS A 54 8.73 -11.09 18.56
CA LYS A 54 7.93 -9.96 19.09
C LYS A 54 8.85 -8.85 19.63
N GLY A 55 9.83 -9.20 20.48
CA GLY A 55 10.76 -8.22 21.06
C GLY A 55 11.60 -7.48 20.01
N VAL A 56 12.08 -8.18 18.97
CA VAL A 56 12.82 -7.55 17.87
C VAL A 56 11.91 -6.61 17.08
N MET A 57 10.69 -7.03 16.73
CA MET A 57 9.77 -6.18 15.96
C MET A 57 9.38 -4.91 16.71
N ASP A 58 9.07 -5.02 18.01
CA ASP A 58 8.75 -3.85 18.84
C ASP A 58 9.92 -2.89 18.95
N ARG A 59 11.12 -3.43 19.18
CA ARG A 59 12.34 -2.61 19.26
C ARG A 59 12.66 -1.95 17.93
N MET A 60 12.46 -2.65 16.82
CA MET A 60 12.68 -2.09 15.48
C MET A 60 11.69 -0.98 15.15
N ASN A 61 10.42 -1.11 15.52
CA ASN A 61 9.42 -0.04 15.37
C ASN A 61 9.86 1.24 16.12
N TYR A 62 10.33 1.09 17.36
CA TYR A 62 10.89 2.21 18.12
C TYR A 62 12.12 2.83 17.45
N LEU A 63 13.05 2.01 16.96
CA LEU A 63 14.27 2.48 16.30
C LEU A 63 13.96 3.19 14.98
N ILE A 64 13.05 2.66 14.16
CA ILE A 64 12.62 3.31 12.92
C ILE A 64 12.05 4.69 13.22
N LYS A 65 11.13 4.81 14.19
CA LYS A 65 10.59 6.11 14.65
C LYS A 65 11.72 7.07 15.07
N LYS A 66 12.64 6.61 15.91
CA LYS A 66 13.76 7.42 16.44
C LYS A 66 14.66 7.96 15.32
N HIS A 67 15.02 7.10 14.37
CA HIS A 67 15.94 7.48 13.30
C HIS A 67 15.27 8.34 12.22
N LEU A 68 14.00 8.07 11.91
CA LEU A 68 13.21 8.93 11.01
C LEU A 68 13.08 10.34 11.58
N ALA A 69 12.76 10.49 12.87
CA ALA A 69 12.68 11.80 13.54
C ALA A 69 14.00 12.60 13.46
N ALA A 70 15.15 11.91 13.35
CA ALA A 70 16.46 12.52 13.14
C ALA A 70 16.78 12.80 11.65
N GLY A 71 15.81 12.70 10.74
CA GLY A 71 15.99 12.88 9.29
C GLY A 71 16.77 11.76 8.60
N ARG A 72 17.03 10.64 9.28
CA ARG A 72 17.82 9.52 8.75
C ARG A 72 16.94 8.54 7.97
N ARG A 73 17.57 7.78 7.10
CA ARG A 73 16.96 6.62 6.44
C ARG A 73 17.33 5.35 7.22
N VAL A 74 16.43 4.40 7.29
CA VAL A 74 16.63 3.14 8.02
C VAL A 74 16.53 1.98 7.06
N GLN A 75 17.62 1.24 6.92
CA GLN A 75 17.61 -0.04 6.21
C GLN A 75 17.29 -1.15 7.20
N PHE A 76 16.27 -1.96 6.88
CA PHE A 76 15.89 -3.13 7.67
C PHE A 76 16.25 -4.39 6.89
N GLY A 77 17.54 -4.75 6.92
CA GLY A 77 18.08 -5.92 6.23
C GLY A 77 17.63 -6.01 4.76
N GLU A 78 17.20 -7.20 4.36
CA GLU A 78 16.67 -7.46 3.01
C GLU A 78 15.21 -7.03 2.80
N PHE A 79 14.48 -6.68 3.88
CA PHE A 79 13.11 -6.20 3.74
C PHE A 79 13.07 -4.92 2.91
N GLY A 80 13.94 -3.96 3.24
CA GLY A 80 14.04 -2.72 2.48
C GLY A 80 14.42 -1.50 3.31
N ASN A 81 14.02 -0.35 2.81
CA ASN A 81 14.43 0.95 3.34
C ASN A 81 13.22 1.82 3.71
N PHE A 82 13.27 2.43 4.89
CA PHE A 82 12.34 3.44 5.37
C PHE A 82 12.95 4.84 5.26
N ARG A 83 12.17 5.79 4.75
CA ARG A 83 12.54 7.21 4.70
C ARG A 83 11.31 8.11 4.75
N TYR A 84 11.49 9.38 5.12
CA TYR A 84 10.45 10.37 4.85
C TYR A 84 10.41 10.72 3.35
N GLY A 85 9.19 10.78 2.83
CA GLY A 85 8.84 11.45 1.59
C GLY A 85 8.17 12.76 1.91
N VAL A 86 8.73 13.85 1.42
CA VAL A 86 8.22 15.21 1.62
C VAL A 86 7.57 15.67 0.32
N GLY A 87 6.38 16.24 0.42
CA GLY A 87 5.74 17.00 -0.65
C GLY A 87 5.42 18.39 -0.14
N SER A 88 5.34 19.36 -1.03
CA SER A 88 4.95 20.73 -0.70
C SER A 88 3.98 21.28 -1.72
N THR A 89 3.28 22.35 -1.35
CA THR A 89 2.71 23.25 -2.35
C THR A 89 3.88 24.02 -3.01
N GLY A 90 3.79 24.27 -4.32
CA GLY A 90 4.81 25.06 -5.03
C GLY A 90 4.63 26.56 -4.75
N ALA A 91 5.73 27.31 -4.76
CA ALA A 91 5.75 28.77 -4.76
C ALA A 91 6.28 29.25 -6.12
N ALA A 92 5.89 30.45 -6.57
CA ALA A 92 6.38 31.02 -7.82
C ALA A 92 7.82 31.55 -7.65
N GLU A 93 8.06 32.25 -6.54
CA GLU A 93 9.37 32.78 -6.18
C GLU A 93 9.97 32.06 -4.95
N LYS A 94 11.28 32.16 -4.77
CA LYS A 94 11.98 31.47 -3.67
C LYS A 94 11.63 32.06 -2.31
N GLU A 95 11.45 33.37 -2.25
CA GLU A 95 11.17 34.14 -1.04
C GLU A 95 9.75 33.87 -0.51
N GLU A 96 8.85 33.45 -1.39
CA GLU A 96 7.47 33.08 -1.04
C GLU A 96 7.37 31.68 -0.41
N PHE A 97 8.41 30.84 -0.57
CA PHE A 97 8.37 29.49 -0.05
C PHE A 97 8.53 29.47 1.48
N GLN A 98 7.49 29.01 2.16
CA GLN A 98 7.46 28.90 3.62
C GLN A 98 7.39 27.43 4.07
N THR A 99 7.88 27.15 5.27
CA THR A 99 7.89 25.79 5.83
C THR A 99 6.49 25.20 6.04
N ASN A 100 5.47 26.04 6.26
CA ASN A 100 4.06 25.64 6.33
C ASN A 100 3.51 25.12 4.99
N MET A 101 4.18 25.40 3.86
CA MET A 101 3.84 24.86 2.54
C MET A 101 4.27 23.39 2.42
N ILE A 102 5.12 22.91 3.32
CA ILE A 102 5.52 21.50 3.40
C ILE A 102 4.36 20.71 4.01
N LYS A 103 3.87 19.73 3.25
CA LYS A 103 2.82 18.82 3.69
C LYS A 103 3.35 17.85 4.73
N ILE A 104 2.43 17.26 5.50
CA ILE A 104 2.76 16.21 6.47
C ILE A 104 3.61 15.12 5.78
N PRO A 105 4.84 14.86 6.27
CA PRO A 105 5.73 13.91 5.63
C PRO A 105 5.16 12.50 5.76
N ARG A 106 5.23 11.75 4.66
CA ARG A 106 4.80 10.34 4.61
C ARG A 106 6.00 9.43 4.81
N ILE A 107 5.81 8.29 5.47
CA ILE A 107 6.85 7.25 5.57
C ILE A 107 6.79 6.41 4.30
N ILE A 108 7.89 6.39 3.55
CA ILE A 108 8.04 5.59 2.34
C ILE A 108 8.86 4.35 2.69
N PHE A 109 8.26 3.18 2.48
CA PHE A 109 8.97 1.91 2.41
C PHE A 109 9.36 1.61 0.96
N SER A 110 10.63 1.33 0.73
CA SER A 110 11.14 0.83 -0.55
C SER A 110 11.55 -0.63 -0.39
N PRO A 111 10.89 -1.58 -1.10
CA PRO A 111 11.17 -3.01 -0.94
C PRO A 111 12.63 -3.32 -1.27
N GLY A 112 13.24 -4.28 -0.59
CA GLY A 112 14.58 -4.80 -0.88
C GLY A 112 14.63 -5.72 -2.11
N ALA A 113 15.77 -6.36 -2.35
CA ALA A 113 16.01 -7.10 -3.59
C ALA A 113 15.01 -8.26 -3.80
N THR A 114 14.79 -9.07 -2.77
CA THR A 114 13.89 -10.23 -2.79
C THR A 114 12.45 -9.83 -3.12
N LEU A 115 11.92 -8.82 -2.44
CA LEU A 115 10.57 -8.30 -2.70
C LEU A 115 10.44 -7.61 -4.07
N ARG A 116 11.50 -6.94 -4.55
CA ARG A 116 11.51 -6.39 -5.92
C ARG A 116 11.49 -7.49 -6.97
N LYS A 117 12.17 -8.62 -6.73
CA LYS A 117 12.14 -9.77 -7.63
C LYS A 117 10.74 -10.39 -7.66
N ALA A 118 10.14 -10.63 -6.50
CA ALA A 118 8.76 -11.11 -6.41
C ALA A 118 7.75 -10.23 -7.18
N ARG A 119 7.94 -8.90 -7.17
CA ARG A 119 7.13 -7.97 -7.98
C ARG A 119 7.29 -8.17 -9.49
N LYS A 120 8.50 -8.50 -9.95
CA LYS A 120 8.78 -8.74 -11.38
C LYS A 120 8.24 -10.08 -11.85
N ASP A 121 8.26 -11.07 -10.97
CA ASP A 121 7.86 -12.45 -11.27
C ASP A 121 6.33 -12.65 -11.11
N ALA A 122 5.60 -11.62 -10.68
CA ALA A 122 4.15 -11.67 -10.48
C ALA A 122 3.40 -11.79 -11.82
N ASN A 123 2.62 -12.86 -11.94
CA ASN A 123 1.69 -13.07 -13.06
C ASN A 123 0.26 -12.76 -12.60
N PHE A 124 -0.61 -12.39 -13.54
CA PHE A 124 -1.99 -12.00 -13.24
C PHE A 124 -2.99 -12.92 -13.91
N GLU A 125 -4.06 -13.27 -13.20
CA GLU A 125 -5.13 -14.11 -13.69
C GLU A 125 -6.48 -13.44 -13.42
N ARG A 126 -7.34 -13.37 -14.43
CA ARG A 126 -8.67 -12.77 -14.25
C ARG A 126 -9.53 -13.76 -13.48
N LYS A 127 -10.10 -13.33 -12.35
CA LYS A 127 -11.16 -14.09 -11.68
C LYS A 127 -12.43 -13.93 -12.51
N GLU A 128 -12.90 -15.03 -13.10
CA GLU A 128 -14.18 -15.04 -13.81
C GLU A 128 -15.30 -14.63 -12.84
N GLU A 129 -16.13 -13.67 -13.26
CA GLU A 129 -17.34 -13.32 -12.53
C GLU A 129 -18.36 -14.42 -12.78
N ILE A 130 -18.74 -15.18 -11.75
CA ILE A 130 -19.95 -16.00 -11.81
C ILE A 130 -21.11 -15.01 -11.85
N VAL A 131 -21.65 -14.75 -13.04
CA VAL A 131 -22.85 -13.95 -13.22
C VAL A 131 -24.04 -14.77 -12.70
N THR A 132 -24.37 -14.67 -11.42
CA THR A 132 -25.74 -14.95 -10.98
C THR A 132 -26.60 -13.81 -11.49
N LYS A 133 -27.30 -14.04 -12.60
CA LYS A 133 -28.41 -13.18 -13.03
C LYS A 133 -29.49 -13.20 -11.94
N ASN A 134 -29.42 -12.27 -11.00
CA ASN A 134 -30.58 -11.90 -10.21
C ASN A 134 -31.11 -10.59 -10.77
N ASP A 135 -32.14 -10.76 -11.59
CA ASP A 135 -33.04 -9.73 -12.06
C ASP A 135 -33.81 -9.19 -10.85
N SER A 136 -33.47 -8.00 -10.34
CA SER A 136 -34.39 -7.16 -9.54
C SER A 136 -33.83 -5.75 -9.43
N GLY A 137 -34.53 -4.79 -10.03
CA GLY A 137 -34.17 -3.37 -9.97
C GLY A 137 -34.40 -2.73 -8.61
N GLY A 138 -33.94 -1.48 -8.48
CA GLY A 138 -34.40 -0.59 -7.42
C GLY A 138 -33.33 0.26 -6.74
N ASN A 139 -33.13 1.44 -7.32
CA ASN A 139 -32.99 2.73 -6.63
C ASN A 139 -31.69 3.07 -5.88
N GLY A 140 -31.33 4.35 -6.02
CA GLY A 140 -30.08 4.95 -5.56
C GLY A 140 -30.00 5.19 -4.05
N GLY A 141 -28.76 5.40 -3.62
CA GLY A 141 -28.41 5.82 -2.27
C GLY A 141 -26.90 6.00 -2.19
N GLY A 142 -26.44 7.24 -2.33
CA GLY A 142 -25.03 7.59 -2.20
C GLY A 142 -24.63 7.61 -0.73
N ASP A 143 -23.77 6.68 -0.34
CA ASP A 143 -23.06 6.70 0.94
C ASP A 143 -21.57 6.91 0.66
N ARG A 144 -21.14 8.17 0.73
CA ARG A 144 -19.74 8.55 0.82
C ARG A 144 -19.51 9.08 2.24
N PRO A 145 -18.66 8.44 3.06
CA PRO A 145 -18.33 8.98 4.37
C PRO A 145 -17.48 10.25 4.18
N GLU A 146 -17.98 11.36 4.71
CA GLU A 146 -17.22 12.58 4.95
C GLU A 146 -16.17 12.29 6.01
N ILE A 147 -14.92 12.66 5.74
CA ILE A 147 -13.82 12.62 6.70
C ILE A 147 -13.62 14.07 7.14
N GLU A 148 -13.94 14.35 8.40
CA GLU A 148 -13.39 15.50 9.15
C GLU A 148 -11.91 15.26 9.48
#